data_AF-A0A0R0LZ66-F1
#
_entry.id   AF-A0A0R0LZ66-F1
#
_cell.length_a   1.000
_cell.length_b   1.000
_cell.length_c   1.000
_cell.angle_alpha   90.00
_cell.angle_beta   90.00
_cell.angle_gamma   90.00
#
_symmetry.space_group_name_H-M   'P 1'
#
loop_
_entity.id
_entity.type
_entity.pdbx_description
1 polymer ?
#
loop_
_entity_poly.entity_id
_entity_poly.type
_entity_poly.pdbx_seq_one_letter_code
_entity_poly.pdbx_strand_id
1 'polypeptide(L)'
;MKNPIKRIQKIAEYAKKNDFVKVLEVLNALEFKELTFKEESDLMCAKEKVFNVLRYDFKRALCTGKIIEKMKVDILLKMKEENIEEAKQLIKNATLRRYVLDFQSKNLVLKNLPSIQQTFTNLIELFEKVKYFYSRFPKDWNLQGDFIFYSILHIKEILFGAYIGKWTNEEYISALRSIINFERKCTKYHFKKDCCTEKLTDDFEKNDKTIKLEEKVPDEKKHKLATQIVKYNGKCPHVSKNMIIFEKDQILTKHRNVKTNFIVLYHKNNKSLSDFCKHKKMLSFLLLPDIEIFITNLFEPINKIKICFKTHEMHLIKSFVDFFGQIGLILAQVQHFEDSKAYKLFLESFDSFLIEFLDCIQISQKYKDLLILLNTLNFIEHTTNDLIEKTSKFLTFQPTSKTKLRSLEKKTCQGIEKCLKLQFKHYVKEKTNFSSQMCNLLNKEVFSLDRIEIDESIFIFLTETLLSFQFNRIINLSMNPKQAEILIMEVVEVKSFIANSLKKVPLVDLMVNYLKIFICTIEDPANFVECFNHLNQDIFSFQNIVDALEDTSKNDKLLAEYKKQQNKLVKYEGPV
;
A
#
# COMPACT_ATOMS: atom_id res chain seq x y z
N MET A 1 31.45 26.40 -48.90
CA MET A 1 30.18 25.89 -48.30
C MET A 1 29.00 26.26 -49.19
N LYS A 2 28.06 25.33 -49.48
CA LYS A 2 26.90 25.61 -50.35
C LYS A 2 26.02 26.75 -49.76
N ASN A 3 25.61 27.68 -50.62
CA ASN A 3 24.77 28.85 -50.30
C ASN A 3 23.42 28.41 -49.66
N PRO A 4 23.11 28.82 -48.40
CA PRO A 4 21.88 28.44 -47.69
C PRO A 4 20.60 28.83 -48.42
N ILE A 5 20.56 30.02 -49.04
CA ILE A 5 19.40 30.51 -49.80
C ILE A 5 19.02 29.53 -50.90
N LYS A 6 20.00 29.02 -51.66
CA LYS A 6 19.76 28.01 -52.71
C LYS A 6 19.23 26.69 -52.15
N ARG A 7 19.59 26.34 -50.90
CA ARG A 7 19.06 25.14 -50.23
C ARG A 7 17.62 25.37 -49.75
N ILE A 8 17.34 26.53 -49.15
CA ILE A 8 16.01 26.92 -48.67
C ILE A 8 14.99 26.94 -49.83
N GLN A 9 15.35 27.53 -50.97
CA GLN A 9 14.48 27.56 -52.15
C GLN A 9 14.10 26.15 -52.65
N LYS A 10 15.03 25.20 -52.58
CA LYS A 10 14.81 23.81 -52.99
C LYS A 10 13.84 23.04 -52.07
N ILE A 11 13.68 23.45 -50.80
CA ILE A 11 12.77 22.79 -49.86
C ILE A 11 11.33 22.78 -50.41
N ALA A 12 10.85 23.94 -50.87
CA ALA A 12 9.49 24.07 -51.41
C ALA A 12 9.32 23.32 -52.74
N GLU A 13 10.35 23.29 -53.59
CA GLU A 13 10.34 22.54 -54.85
C GLU A 13 10.28 21.03 -54.61
N TYR A 14 11.09 20.51 -53.69
CA TYR A 14 11.09 19.09 -53.32
C TYR A 14 9.76 18.69 -52.69
N ALA A 15 9.18 19.53 -51.82
CA ALA A 15 7.86 19.28 -51.25
C ALA A 15 6.75 19.21 -52.31
N LYS A 16 6.75 20.12 -53.31
CA LYS A 16 5.79 20.06 -54.44
C LYS A 16 5.92 18.78 -55.27
N LYS A 17 7.12 18.22 -55.36
CA LYS A 17 7.40 16.94 -56.03
C LYS A 17 7.18 15.71 -55.13
N ASN A 18 6.73 15.91 -53.88
CA ASN A 18 6.62 14.87 -52.85
C ASN A 18 7.94 14.15 -52.53
N ASP A 19 9.09 14.79 -52.78
CA ASP A 19 10.43 14.25 -52.48
C ASP A 19 10.84 14.61 -51.04
N PHE A 20 10.15 14.02 -50.09
CA PHE A 20 10.31 14.32 -48.66
C PHE A 20 11.67 13.88 -48.10
N VAL A 21 12.37 12.93 -48.73
CA VAL A 21 13.71 12.51 -48.31
C VAL A 21 14.66 13.71 -48.42
N LYS A 22 14.64 14.36 -49.59
CA LYS A 22 15.46 15.56 -49.82
C LYS A 22 15.02 16.74 -48.96
N VAL A 23 13.72 16.87 -48.66
CA VAL A 23 13.24 17.90 -47.72
C VAL A 23 13.87 17.71 -46.34
N LEU A 24 13.83 16.48 -45.80
CA LEU A 24 14.39 16.18 -44.49
C LEU A 24 15.92 16.35 -44.45
N GLU A 25 16.63 15.89 -45.48
CA GLU A 25 18.08 16.09 -45.62
C GLU A 25 18.47 17.57 -45.59
N VAL A 26 17.72 18.41 -46.32
CA VAL A 26 17.99 19.85 -46.35
C VAL A 26 17.68 20.50 -45.00
N LEU A 27 16.58 20.12 -44.34
CA LEU A 27 16.23 20.64 -43.01
C LEU A 27 17.28 20.24 -41.96
N ASN A 28 17.76 19.00 -41.96
CA ASN A 28 18.86 18.54 -41.10
C ASN A 28 20.14 19.36 -41.34
N ALA A 29 20.47 19.62 -42.60
CA ALA A 29 21.66 20.38 -42.96
C ALA A 29 21.58 21.89 -42.62
N LEU A 30 20.41 22.39 -42.25
CA LEU A 30 20.18 23.79 -41.85
C LEU A 30 20.00 23.96 -40.34
N GLU A 31 19.70 22.88 -39.59
CA GLU A 31 19.38 22.92 -38.15
C GLU A 31 20.50 23.49 -37.26
N PHE A 32 21.76 23.25 -37.62
CA PHE A 32 22.93 23.70 -36.87
C PHE A 32 23.70 24.84 -37.55
N LYS A 33 23.11 25.45 -38.58
CA LYS A 33 23.79 26.50 -39.34
C LYS A 33 23.32 27.87 -38.87
N GLU A 34 24.25 28.77 -38.58
CA GLU A 34 23.93 30.18 -38.38
C GLU A 34 23.36 30.77 -39.68
N LEU A 35 22.13 31.26 -39.59
CA LEU A 35 21.40 31.87 -40.70
C LEU A 35 21.29 33.37 -40.46
N THR A 36 21.35 34.14 -41.54
CA THR A 36 20.99 35.55 -41.48
C THR A 36 19.49 35.70 -41.23
N PHE A 37 19.05 36.82 -40.67
CA PHE A 37 17.63 37.12 -40.45
C PHE A 37 16.75 36.90 -41.71
N LYS A 38 17.27 37.27 -42.88
CA LYS A 38 16.59 37.05 -44.16
C LYS A 38 16.47 35.55 -44.48
N GLU A 39 17.52 34.77 -44.28
CA GLU A 39 17.52 33.32 -44.49
C GLU A 39 16.59 32.60 -43.50
N GLU A 40 16.51 33.05 -42.25
CA GLU A 40 15.54 32.53 -41.28
C GLU A 40 14.10 32.79 -41.71
N SER A 41 13.79 34.02 -42.13
CA SER A 41 12.48 34.38 -42.66
C SER A 41 12.10 33.55 -43.89
N ASP A 42 13.03 33.39 -44.84
CA ASP A 42 12.85 32.57 -46.02
C ASP A 42 12.65 31.08 -45.66
N LEU A 43 13.41 30.56 -44.69
CA LEU A 43 13.26 29.20 -44.18
C LEU A 43 11.90 28.99 -43.51
N MET A 44 11.40 29.97 -42.75
CA MET A 44 10.08 29.91 -42.13
C MET A 44 8.97 29.88 -43.18
N CYS A 45 9.07 30.69 -44.25
CA CYS A 45 8.14 30.65 -45.38
C CYS A 45 8.20 29.30 -46.13
N ALA A 46 9.39 28.73 -46.30
CA ALA A 46 9.56 27.41 -46.90
C ALA A 46 8.95 26.30 -46.02
N LYS A 47 9.22 26.32 -44.70
CA LYS A 47 8.63 25.40 -43.72
C LYS A 47 7.10 25.45 -43.74
N GLU A 48 6.51 26.63 -43.84
CA GLU A 48 5.06 26.80 -43.94
C GLU A 48 4.48 26.18 -45.21
N LYS A 49 5.16 26.34 -46.35
CA LYS A 49 4.76 25.68 -47.61
C LYS A 49 4.85 24.16 -47.51
N VAL A 50 5.91 23.62 -46.89
CA VAL A 50 6.05 22.16 -46.63
C VAL A 50 4.93 21.68 -45.71
N PHE A 51 4.65 22.41 -44.64
CA PHE A 51 3.60 22.07 -43.68
C PHE A 51 2.23 21.98 -44.36
N ASN A 52 1.89 22.92 -45.24
CA ASN A 52 0.62 22.88 -45.97
C ASN A 52 0.49 21.64 -46.87
N VAL A 53 1.58 21.19 -47.51
CA VAL A 53 1.61 19.92 -48.26
C VAL A 53 1.45 18.73 -47.31
N LEU A 54 2.22 18.69 -46.22
CA LEU A 54 2.14 17.62 -45.20
C LEU A 54 0.75 17.52 -44.58
N ARG A 55 0.11 18.66 -44.28
CA ARG A 55 -1.24 18.75 -43.75
C ARG A 55 -2.26 18.09 -44.66
N TYR A 56 -2.17 18.34 -45.97
CA TYR A 56 -3.04 17.70 -46.96
C TYR A 56 -2.78 16.19 -47.04
N ASP A 57 -1.51 15.79 -47.08
CA ASP A 57 -1.11 14.39 -47.11
C ASP A 57 -1.54 13.62 -45.86
N PHE A 58 -1.43 14.23 -44.67
CA PHE A 58 -1.92 13.65 -43.42
C PHE A 58 -3.44 13.48 -43.48
N LYS A 59 -4.21 14.50 -43.89
CA LYS A 59 -5.67 14.37 -44.06
C LYS A 59 -6.01 13.21 -44.99
N ARG A 60 -5.34 13.12 -46.14
CA ARG A 60 -5.57 12.06 -47.13
C ARG A 60 -5.22 10.67 -46.58
N ALA A 61 -4.06 10.53 -45.94
CA ALA A 61 -3.62 9.27 -45.33
C ALA A 61 -4.60 8.82 -44.25
N LEU A 62 -5.02 9.73 -43.37
CA LEU A 62 -5.97 9.45 -42.30
C LEU A 62 -7.36 9.08 -42.82
N CYS A 63 -7.87 9.76 -43.86
CA CYS A 63 -9.15 9.42 -44.49
C CYS A 63 -9.13 8.06 -45.20
N THR A 64 -8.01 7.68 -45.79
CA THR A 64 -7.84 6.39 -46.50
C THR A 64 -7.34 5.27 -45.59
N GLY A 65 -7.10 5.57 -44.32
CA GLY A 65 -6.61 4.64 -43.33
C GLY A 65 -5.17 4.15 -43.54
N LYS A 66 -4.38 4.86 -44.35
CA LYS A 66 -2.97 4.58 -44.61
C LYS A 66 -2.07 5.08 -43.47
N ILE A 67 -0.94 4.39 -43.26
CA ILE A 67 0.07 4.78 -42.27
C ILE A 67 0.74 6.09 -42.72
N ILE A 68 0.90 7.03 -41.80
CA ILE A 68 1.74 8.22 -42.03
C ILE A 68 3.21 7.77 -41.97
N GLU A 69 3.95 8.04 -43.05
CA GLU A 69 5.36 7.68 -43.17
C GLU A 69 6.20 8.39 -42.09
N LYS A 70 7.14 7.66 -41.48
CA LYS A 70 8.00 8.16 -40.40
C LYS A 70 8.71 9.46 -40.80
N MET A 71 9.26 9.50 -42.01
CA MET A 71 9.93 10.67 -42.57
C MET A 71 9.07 11.94 -42.54
N LYS A 72 7.76 11.83 -42.78
CA LYS A 72 6.85 12.99 -42.73
C LYS A 72 6.63 13.49 -41.30
N VAL A 73 6.66 12.59 -40.32
CA VAL A 73 6.65 12.93 -38.89
C VAL A 73 7.97 13.60 -38.50
N ASP A 74 9.11 13.07 -38.95
CA ASP A 74 10.43 13.64 -38.68
C ASP A 74 10.56 15.06 -39.26
N ILE A 75 9.99 15.32 -40.45
CA ILE A 75 9.92 16.67 -41.03
C ILE A 75 9.02 17.58 -40.19
N LEU A 76 7.85 17.09 -39.77
CA LEU A 76 6.92 17.86 -38.95
C LEU A 76 7.57 18.33 -37.63
N LEU A 77 8.37 17.48 -36.99
CA LEU A 77 9.09 17.83 -35.75
C LEU A 77 10.10 18.97 -35.91
N LYS A 78 10.46 19.32 -37.15
CA LYS A 78 11.32 20.46 -37.47
C LYS A 78 10.55 21.73 -37.81
N MET A 79 9.22 21.70 -37.73
CA MET A 79 8.35 22.84 -37.99
C MET A 79 8.18 23.71 -36.73
N LYS A 80 7.43 24.81 -36.85
CA LYS A 80 7.04 25.63 -35.69
C LYS A 80 6.14 24.83 -34.75
N GLU A 81 6.16 25.18 -33.47
CA GLU A 81 5.34 24.55 -32.44
C GLU A 81 3.83 24.59 -32.77
N GLU A 82 3.34 25.71 -33.31
CA GLU A 82 1.95 25.87 -33.77
C GLU A 82 1.56 24.82 -34.82
N ASN A 83 2.45 24.53 -35.77
CA ASN A 83 2.24 23.57 -36.85
C ASN A 83 2.29 22.12 -36.31
N ILE A 84 3.18 21.86 -35.34
CA ILE A 84 3.27 20.59 -34.64
C ILE A 84 1.97 20.32 -33.89
N GLU A 85 1.47 21.30 -33.13
CA GLU A 85 0.24 21.16 -32.35
C GLU A 85 -0.98 21.01 -33.27
N GLU A 86 -1.07 21.75 -34.38
CA GLU A 86 -2.15 21.58 -35.35
C GLU A 86 -2.15 20.17 -35.95
N ALA A 87 -1.00 19.67 -36.42
CA ALA A 87 -0.91 18.32 -36.98
C ALA A 87 -1.21 17.25 -35.93
N LYS A 88 -0.74 17.42 -34.69
CA LYS A 88 -1.04 16.55 -33.56
C LYS A 88 -2.55 16.49 -33.30
N GLN A 89 -3.25 17.62 -33.24
CA GLN A 89 -4.71 17.66 -33.08
C GLN A 89 -5.43 17.01 -34.26
N LEU A 90 -4.96 17.23 -35.49
CA LEU A 90 -5.53 16.63 -36.69
C LEU A 90 -5.42 15.10 -36.68
N ILE A 91 -4.23 14.58 -36.36
CA ILE A 91 -3.95 13.14 -36.28
C ILE A 91 -4.76 12.54 -35.14
N LYS A 92 -4.76 13.17 -33.97
CA LYS A 92 -5.56 12.75 -32.81
C LYS A 92 -7.05 12.66 -33.14
N ASN A 93 -7.65 13.72 -33.67
CA ASN A 93 -9.08 13.75 -34.00
C ASN A 93 -9.46 12.71 -35.05
N ALA A 94 -8.64 12.53 -36.08
CA ALA A 94 -8.90 11.50 -37.10
C ALA A 94 -8.75 10.08 -36.55
N THR A 95 -7.77 9.85 -35.68
CA THR A 95 -7.53 8.56 -35.02
C THR A 95 -8.71 8.20 -34.13
N LEU A 96 -9.10 9.12 -33.25
CA LEU A 96 -10.25 8.97 -32.37
C LEU A 96 -11.51 8.70 -33.18
N ARG A 97 -11.82 9.54 -34.18
CA ARG A 97 -13.01 9.35 -35.00
C ARG A 97 -13.04 7.99 -35.69
N ARG A 98 -11.93 7.56 -36.29
CA ARG A 98 -11.87 6.26 -37.00
C ARG A 98 -12.12 5.09 -36.05
N TYR A 99 -11.35 5.02 -34.97
CA TYR A 99 -11.36 3.83 -34.11
C TYR A 99 -12.52 3.85 -33.11
N VAL A 100 -13.03 5.01 -32.69
CA VAL A 100 -14.27 5.10 -31.91
C VAL A 100 -15.47 4.68 -32.76
N LEU A 101 -15.55 5.08 -34.04
CA LEU A 101 -16.61 4.61 -34.94
C LEU A 101 -16.52 3.10 -35.21
N ASP A 102 -15.30 2.58 -35.44
CA ASP A 102 -15.09 1.13 -35.59
C ASP A 102 -15.51 0.37 -34.31
N PHE A 103 -15.11 0.88 -33.14
CA PHE A 103 -15.52 0.35 -31.85
C PHE A 103 -17.05 0.41 -31.65
N GLN A 104 -17.68 1.54 -31.97
CA GLN A 104 -19.14 1.71 -31.88
C GLN A 104 -19.88 0.72 -32.77
N SER A 105 -19.44 0.57 -34.02
CA SER A 105 -20.07 -0.34 -34.98
C SER A 105 -20.00 -1.80 -34.55
N LYS A 106 -18.94 -2.20 -33.84
CA LYS A 106 -18.71 -3.56 -33.35
C LYS A 106 -19.40 -3.85 -32.01
N ASN A 107 -19.79 -2.82 -31.27
CA ASN A 107 -20.27 -2.96 -29.89
C ASN A 107 -21.64 -2.29 -29.67
N LEU A 108 -22.52 -2.33 -30.68
CA LEU A 108 -23.82 -1.67 -30.69
C LEU A 108 -24.79 -2.11 -29.58
N VAL A 109 -24.51 -3.21 -28.87
CA VAL A 109 -25.43 -3.81 -27.90
C VAL A 109 -24.67 -4.43 -26.72
N LEU A 110 -24.37 -3.64 -25.69
CA LEU A 110 -23.97 -4.17 -24.37
C LEU A 110 -25.22 -4.53 -23.56
N LYS A 111 -25.84 -5.67 -23.86
CA LYS A 111 -27.05 -6.14 -23.15
C LYS A 111 -26.75 -7.14 -22.04
N ASN A 112 -25.61 -7.82 -22.09
CA ASN A 112 -25.26 -8.90 -21.16
C ASN A 112 -23.75 -8.95 -20.89
N LEU A 113 -23.35 -9.67 -19.85
CA LEU A 113 -21.95 -9.83 -19.48
C LEU A 113 -21.03 -10.36 -20.61
N PRO A 114 -21.41 -11.37 -21.42
CA PRO A 114 -20.61 -11.81 -22.56
C PRO A 114 -20.34 -10.69 -23.57
N SER A 115 -21.32 -9.82 -23.83
CA SER A 115 -21.11 -8.67 -24.72
C SER A 115 -20.08 -7.69 -24.16
N ILE A 116 -20.02 -7.48 -22.85
CA ILE A 116 -19.01 -6.62 -22.19
C ILE A 116 -17.62 -7.22 -22.33
N GLN A 117 -17.47 -8.52 -22.07
CA GLN A 117 -16.20 -9.23 -22.24
C GLN A 117 -15.71 -9.18 -23.69
N GLN A 118 -16.60 -9.45 -24.64
CA GLN A 118 -16.29 -9.34 -26.06
C GLN A 118 -15.89 -7.91 -26.43
N THR A 119 -16.54 -6.89 -25.87
CA THR A 119 -16.18 -5.50 -26.07
C THR A 119 -14.79 -5.16 -25.55
N PHE A 120 -14.38 -5.68 -24.39
CA PHE A 120 -13.01 -5.51 -23.91
C PHE A 120 -11.99 -6.21 -24.80
N THR A 121 -12.28 -7.43 -25.28
CA THR A 121 -11.42 -8.13 -26.25
C THR A 121 -11.27 -7.33 -27.54
N ASN A 122 -12.39 -6.88 -28.12
CA ASN A 122 -12.41 -6.02 -29.30
C ASN A 122 -11.59 -4.74 -29.06
N LEU A 123 -11.70 -4.14 -27.88
CA LEU A 123 -10.96 -2.93 -27.53
C LEU A 123 -9.45 -3.18 -27.44
N ILE A 124 -9.02 -4.31 -26.86
CA ILE A 124 -7.61 -4.70 -26.80
C ILE A 124 -7.05 -4.90 -28.22
N GLU A 125 -7.79 -5.54 -29.11
CA GLU A 125 -7.36 -5.72 -30.51
C GLU A 125 -7.26 -4.38 -31.26
N LEU A 126 -8.25 -3.49 -31.09
CA LEU A 126 -8.20 -2.15 -31.67
C LEU A 126 -7.06 -1.33 -31.10
N PHE A 127 -6.78 -1.50 -29.82
CA PHE A 127 -5.68 -0.84 -29.15
C PHE A 127 -4.32 -1.29 -29.72
N GLU A 128 -4.08 -2.59 -29.91
CA GLU A 128 -2.84 -3.07 -30.53
C GLU A 128 -2.70 -2.58 -31.99
N LYS A 129 -3.83 -2.44 -32.72
CA LYS A 129 -3.82 -1.78 -34.04
C LYS A 129 -3.40 -0.32 -33.92
N VAL A 130 -4.01 0.48 -33.05
CA VAL A 130 -3.61 1.89 -32.82
C VAL A 130 -2.14 1.96 -32.45
N LYS A 131 -1.68 1.12 -31.53
CA LYS A 131 -0.28 1.05 -31.11
C LYS A 131 0.66 0.77 -32.28
N TYR A 132 0.33 -0.18 -33.14
CA TYR A 132 1.10 -0.49 -34.35
C TYR A 132 1.12 0.70 -35.34
N PHE A 133 -0.05 1.22 -35.71
CA PHE A 133 -0.20 2.31 -36.68
C PHE A 133 0.49 3.61 -36.25
N TYR A 134 0.52 3.89 -34.94
CA TYR A 134 1.05 5.13 -34.39
C TYR A 134 2.36 4.96 -33.59
N SER A 135 3.01 3.79 -33.67
CA SER A 135 4.30 3.52 -32.99
C SER A 135 5.44 4.47 -33.41
N ARG A 136 5.30 5.11 -34.57
CA ARG A 136 6.28 6.02 -35.18
C ARG A 136 6.17 7.47 -34.70
N PHE A 137 5.11 7.79 -33.96
CA PHE A 137 4.91 9.13 -33.43
C PHE A 137 5.66 9.34 -32.10
N PRO A 138 5.98 10.58 -31.75
CA PRO A 138 6.57 10.91 -30.46
C PRO A 138 5.70 10.41 -29.30
N LYS A 139 6.32 9.84 -28.27
CA LYS A 139 5.61 9.25 -27.13
C LYS A 139 4.85 10.30 -26.31
N ASP A 140 5.38 11.51 -26.25
CA ASP A 140 4.82 12.68 -25.58
C ASP A 140 3.48 13.14 -26.19
N TRP A 141 3.18 12.78 -27.45
CA TRP A 141 1.87 13.04 -28.04
C TRP A 141 0.75 12.17 -27.45
N ASN A 142 1.10 11.05 -26.81
CA ASN A 142 0.19 10.16 -26.08
C ASN A 142 -1.08 9.72 -26.85
N LEU A 143 -1.00 9.55 -28.18
CA LEU A 143 -2.15 9.17 -29.02
C LEU A 143 -2.82 7.87 -28.55
N GLN A 144 -2.03 6.92 -28.06
CA GLN A 144 -2.48 5.64 -27.52
C GLN A 144 -3.29 5.82 -26.22
N GLY A 145 -2.79 6.62 -25.29
CA GLY A 145 -3.48 6.92 -24.03
C GLY A 145 -4.77 7.70 -24.26
N ASP A 146 -4.78 8.63 -25.21
CA ASP A 146 -5.98 9.36 -25.59
C ASP A 146 -7.05 8.43 -26.18
N PHE A 147 -6.67 7.53 -27.09
CA PHE A 147 -7.60 6.53 -27.64
C PHE A 147 -8.20 5.62 -26.56
N ILE A 148 -7.36 5.09 -25.65
CA ILE A 148 -7.85 4.29 -24.52
C ILE A 148 -8.82 5.11 -23.67
N PHE A 149 -8.47 6.36 -23.34
CA PHE A 149 -9.31 7.22 -22.51
C PHE A 149 -10.70 7.44 -23.13
N TYR A 150 -10.80 7.79 -24.41
CA TYR A 150 -12.08 7.97 -25.09
C TYR A 150 -12.88 6.67 -25.17
N SER A 151 -12.21 5.55 -25.41
CA SER A 151 -12.86 4.25 -25.46
C SER A 151 -13.42 3.87 -24.09
N ILE A 152 -12.67 4.11 -23.01
CA ILE A 152 -13.15 3.96 -21.63
C ILE A 152 -14.34 4.87 -21.40
N LEU A 153 -14.28 6.16 -21.72
CA LEU A 153 -15.43 7.07 -21.57
C LEU A 153 -16.68 6.56 -22.28
N HIS A 154 -16.52 6.02 -23.50
CA HIS A 154 -17.66 5.48 -24.23
C HIS A 154 -18.18 4.18 -23.61
N ILE A 155 -17.30 3.31 -23.12
CA ILE A 155 -17.73 2.14 -22.35
C ILE A 155 -18.44 2.58 -21.06
N LYS A 156 -17.97 3.62 -20.37
CA LYS A 156 -18.65 4.20 -19.20
C LYS A 156 -20.06 4.65 -19.55
N GLU A 157 -20.24 5.36 -20.66
CA GLU A 157 -21.55 5.80 -21.15
C GLU A 157 -22.47 4.61 -21.39
N ILE A 158 -21.97 3.58 -22.08
CA ILE A 158 -22.79 2.40 -22.38
C ILE A 158 -23.09 1.62 -21.10
N LEU A 159 -22.13 1.42 -20.20
CA LEU A 159 -22.35 0.73 -18.92
C LEU A 159 -23.32 1.50 -18.01
N PHE A 160 -23.22 2.83 -17.96
CA PHE A 160 -24.13 3.67 -17.18
C PHE A 160 -25.55 3.64 -17.77
N GLY A 161 -25.67 3.71 -19.10
CA GLY A 161 -26.95 3.63 -19.81
C GLY A 161 -27.58 2.24 -19.79
N ALA A 162 -26.76 1.19 -19.72
CA ALA A 162 -27.21 -0.16 -19.54
C ALA A 162 -27.65 -0.36 -18.09
N TYR A 163 -26.76 -0.21 -17.10
CA TYR A 163 -26.93 -0.89 -15.82
C TYR A 163 -26.05 -0.33 -14.68
N ILE A 164 -26.64 0.49 -13.82
CA ILE A 164 -26.35 0.48 -12.38
C ILE A 164 -27.68 0.10 -11.72
N GLY A 165 -27.78 -1.13 -11.18
CA GLY A 165 -28.94 -1.57 -10.38
C GLY A 165 -29.81 -2.70 -10.92
N LYS A 166 -29.47 -3.39 -12.02
CA LYS A 166 -30.24 -4.59 -12.41
C LYS A 166 -29.43 -5.88 -12.61
N TRP A 167 -28.10 -5.85 -12.47
CA TRP A 167 -27.25 -7.05 -12.63
C TRP A 167 -27.45 -7.94 -11.42
N THR A 168 -27.37 -9.26 -11.61
CA THR A 168 -27.21 -10.16 -10.46
C THR A 168 -25.83 -9.95 -9.83
N ASN A 169 -25.66 -10.36 -8.57
CA ASN A 169 -24.36 -10.28 -7.89
C ASN A 169 -23.27 -11.01 -8.69
N GLU A 170 -23.58 -12.19 -9.24
CA GLU A 170 -22.66 -12.98 -10.06
C GLU A 170 -22.24 -12.25 -11.34
N GLU A 171 -23.20 -11.66 -12.05
CA GLU A 171 -22.94 -10.86 -13.25
C GLU A 171 -22.05 -9.66 -12.92
N TYR A 172 -22.36 -8.96 -11.82
CA TYR A 172 -21.59 -7.82 -11.33
C TYR A 172 -20.14 -8.20 -11.01
N ILE A 173 -19.93 -9.27 -10.25
CA ILE A 173 -18.60 -9.77 -9.88
C ILE A 173 -17.80 -10.13 -11.13
N SER A 174 -18.41 -10.86 -12.07
CA SER A 174 -17.73 -11.30 -13.28
C SER A 174 -17.40 -10.12 -14.22
N ALA A 175 -18.31 -9.14 -14.33
CA ALA A 175 -18.07 -7.91 -15.06
C ALA A 175 -16.89 -7.13 -14.46
N LEU A 176 -16.87 -6.99 -13.13
CA LEU A 176 -15.83 -6.26 -12.43
C LEU A 176 -14.46 -6.95 -12.56
N ARG A 177 -14.38 -8.29 -12.46
CA ARG A 177 -13.13 -9.03 -12.74
C ARG A 177 -12.64 -8.79 -14.17
N SER A 178 -13.55 -8.77 -15.14
CA SER A 178 -13.23 -8.53 -16.55
C SER A 178 -12.71 -7.10 -16.76
N ILE A 179 -13.33 -6.11 -16.10
CA ILE A 179 -12.91 -4.71 -16.09
C ILE A 179 -11.52 -4.57 -15.47
N ILE A 180 -11.28 -5.13 -14.28
CA ILE A 180 -9.98 -5.05 -13.59
C ILE A 180 -8.88 -5.65 -14.47
N ASN A 181 -9.14 -6.80 -15.09
CA ASN A 181 -8.19 -7.46 -15.99
C ASN A 181 -7.90 -6.61 -17.24
N PHE A 182 -8.93 -6.02 -17.84
CA PHE A 182 -8.77 -5.08 -18.95
C PHE A 182 -7.91 -3.87 -18.53
N GLU A 183 -8.25 -3.26 -17.40
CA GLU A 183 -7.54 -2.10 -16.87
C GLU A 183 -6.09 -2.44 -16.56
N ARG A 184 -5.77 -3.55 -15.90
CA ARG A 184 -4.38 -3.95 -15.63
C ARG A 184 -3.54 -4.10 -16.90
N LYS A 185 -4.14 -4.59 -17.99
CA LYS A 185 -3.47 -4.73 -19.29
C LYS A 185 -3.25 -3.37 -19.97
N CYS A 186 -4.25 -2.49 -19.93
CA CYS A 186 -4.22 -1.23 -20.69
C CYS A 186 -3.63 -0.03 -19.92
N THR A 187 -3.74 -0.01 -18.59
CA THR A 187 -3.31 1.12 -17.73
C THR A 187 -1.80 1.21 -17.55
N LYS A 188 -1.10 0.07 -17.52
CA LYS A 188 0.34 -0.04 -17.22
C LYS A 188 1.25 0.81 -18.12
N TYR A 189 0.78 1.15 -19.33
CA TYR A 189 1.59 1.78 -20.37
C TYR A 189 1.30 3.28 -20.58
N HIS A 190 0.17 3.81 -20.08
CA HIS A 190 -0.40 5.06 -20.64
C HIS A 190 -0.92 6.08 -19.62
N PHE A 191 -0.98 5.76 -18.33
CA PHE A 191 -1.37 6.72 -17.31
C PHE A 191 -0.16 7.13 -16.46
N LYS A 192 0.10 8.43 -16.37
CA LYS A 192 1.12 8.98 -15.45
C LYS A 192 0.75 8.56 -14.01
N LYS A 193 1.76 8.17 -13.23
CA LYS A 193 1.58 7.44 -11.96
C LYS A 193 0.96 8.27 -10.83
N ASP A 194 0.99 9.59 -10.92
CA ASP A 194 0.66 10.47 -9.81
C ASP A 194 -0.64 11.22 -10.08
N CYS A 195 -1.70 10.91 -9.33
CA CYS A 195 -3.00 11.59 -9.47
C CYS A 195 -3.51 12.28 -8.19
N CYS A 196 -3.47 11.62 -7.02
CA CYS A 196 -4.28 12.06 -5.88
C CYS A 196 -3.53 12.86 -4.80
N THR A 197 -2.33 13.36 -5.08
CA THR A 197 -1.55 14.17 -4.12
C THR A 197 -1.87 15.66 -4.14
N GLU A 198 -2.75 16.14 -5.03
CA GLU A 198 -3.37 17.46 -4.85
C GLU A 198 -4.47 17.33 -3.81
N LYS A 199 -4.12 17.71 -2.58
CA LYS A 199 -5.05 17.89 -1.46
C LYS A 199 -6.28 18.68 -1.94
N LEU A 200 -7.46 18.12 -1.71
CA LEU A 200 -8.73 18.87 -1.61
C LEU A 200 -8.73 19.76 -0.34
N THR A 201 -7.63 20.46 -0.05
CA THR A 201 -7.56 21.46 1.02
C THR A 201 -7.39 22.83 0.34
N ASP A 202 -8.48 23.59 0.27
CA ASP A 202 -8.56 25.00 0.70
C ASP A 202 -9.55 25.88 -0.09
N ASP A 203 -10.05 25.48 -1.27
CA ASP A 203 -10.81 26.42 -2.11
C ASP A 203 -12.34 26.33 -2.05
N PHE A 204 -12.94 25.36 -1.34
CA PHE A 204 -14.41 25.25 -1.24
C PHE A 204 -15.01 25.70 0.10
N GLU A 205 -14.20 25.93 1.14
CA GLU A 205 -14.70 26.36 2.47
C GLU A 205 -14.52 27.86 2.77
N LYS A 206 -13.94 28.65 1.85
CA LYS A 206 -13.72 30.10 2.07
C LYS A 206 -14.70 31.06 1.41
N ASN A 207 -15.68 30.58 0.64
CA ASN A 207 -16.68 31.45 0.01
C ASN A 207 -18.11 31.26 0.53
N ASP A 208 -18.24 30.89 1.81
CA ASP A 208 -19.48 31.11 2.56
C ASP A 208 -19.33 32.34 3.48
N LYS A 209 -19.24 33.51 2.83
CA LYS A 209 -19.49 34.80 3.47
C LYS A 209 -20.52 35.54 2.65
N THR A 210 -21.77 35.41 3.09
CA THR A 210 -22.76 36.48 3.18
C THR A 210 -22.36 37.78 2.49
N ILE A 211 -22.75 37.94 1.22
CA ILE A 211 -22.86 39.27 0.60
C ILE A 211 -24.35 39.53 0.42
N LYS A 212 -24.85 40.42 1.29
CA LYS A 212 -26.18 41.00 1.21
C LYS A 212 -26.33 41.73 -0.12
N LEU A 213 -27.45 41.48 -0.79
CA LEU A 213 -27.96 42.32 -1.87
C LEU A 213 -28.28 43.71 -1.30
N GLU A 214 -27.58 44.73 -1.79
CA GLU A 214 -28.15 46.08 -1.89
C GLU A 214 -28.10 46.50 -3.36
N GLU A 215 -29.29 46.85 -3.85
CA GLU A 215 -29.55 47.42 -5.15
C GLU A 215 -28.96 48.84 -5.26
N LYS A 216 -28.38 49.15 -6.42
CA LYS A 216 -28.65 50.34 -7.26
C LYS A 216 -27.43 50.67 -8.13
N VAL A 217 -27.51 50.41 -9.44
CA VAL A 217 -27.00 51.32 -10.49
C VAL A 217 -27.85 51.11 -11.76
N PRO A 218 -28.22 52.17 -12.51
CA PRO A 218 -29.10 52.09 -13.67
C PRO A 218 -28.41 51.59 -14.95
N ASP A 219 -29.27 51.28 -15.92
CA ASP A 219 -28.98 50.92 -17.32
C ASP A 219 -27.84 51.71 -17.97
N GLU A 220 -26.92 51.01 -18.63
CA GLU A 220 -26.90 50.93 -20.10
C GLU A 220 -25.74 50.07 -20.63
N LYS A 221 -26.07 49.25 -21.64
CA LYS A 221 -25.17 48.59 -22.61
C LYS A 221 -24.30 47.42 -22.11
N LYS A 222 -24.86 46.21 -22.19
CA LYS A 222 -24.14 45.02 -22.70
C LYS A 222 -25.12 43.99 -23.28
N HIS A 223 -25.15 43.91 -24.61
CA HIS A 223 -25.82 42.83 -25.32
C HIS A 223 -25.01 41.52 -25.24
N LYS A 224 -25.73 40.45 -24.86
CA LYS A 224 -25.63 39.05 -25.36
C LYS A 224 -24.33 38.26 -25.13
N LEU A 225 -24.27 37.60 -23.99
CA LEU A 225 -24.02 36.15 -23.95
C LEU A 225 -24.79 35.58 -22.74
N ALA A 226 -26.06 35.23 -22.97
CA ALA A 226 -26.91 34.65 -21.95
C ALA A 226 -26.55 33.17 -21.77
N THR A 227 -25.89 32.87 -20.65
CA THR A 227 -25.80 31.52 -20.07
C THR A 227 -27.21 31.08 -19.69
N GLN A 228 -27.89 30.32 -20.55
CA GLN A 228 -29.13 29.64 -20.16
C GLN A 228 -28.77 28.44 -19.29
N ILE A 229 -29.00 28.56 -17.98
CA ILE A 229 -29.08 27.41 -17.07
C ILE A 229 -30.41 26.72 -17.36
N VAL A 230 -30.38 25.56 -18.02
CA VAL A 230 -31.58 24.74 -18.20
C VAL A 230 -31.79 23.89 -16.95
N LYS A 231 -32.86 24.15 -16.20
CA LYS A 231 -33.33 23.27 -15.13
C LYS A 231 -33.90 21.98 -15.75
N TYR A 232 -33.32 20.84 -15.41
CA TYR A 232 -33.82 19.52 -15.78
C TYR A 232 -35.06 19.16 -14.96
N ASN A 233 -36.24 19.19 -15.58
CA ASN A 233 -37.53 18.84 -14.95
C ASN A 233 -37.92 17.35 -15.20
N GLY A 234 -37.00 16.42 -14.99
CA GLY A 234 -37.27 14.97 -15.08
C GLY A 234 -37.51 14.33 -13.72
N LYS A 235 -38.71 13.79 -13.48
CA LYS A 235 -39.03 12.99 -12.29
C LYS A 235 -38.32 11.62 -12.36
N CYS A 236 -37.15 11.49 -11.73
CA CYS A 236 -36.50 10.20 -11.48
C CYS A 236 -36.36 10.00 -9.96
N PRO A 237 -37.11 9.09 -9.30
CA PRO A 237 -37.26 9.10 -7.84
C PRO A 237 -36.08 8.60 -6.99
N HIS A 238 -34.95 8.16 -7.56
CA HIS A 238 -33.84 7.57 -6.78
C HIS A 238 -32.44 7.99 -7.25
N VAL A 239 -32.19 9.29 -7.39
CA VAL A 239 -30.85 9.81 -7.69
C VAL A 239 -30.23 10.39 -6.43
N SER A 240 -29.15 9.78 -5.94
CA SER A 240 -28.37 10.29 -4.80
C SER A 240 -27.72 11.63 -5.13
N LYS A 241 -27.53 12.49 -4.12
CA LYS A 241 -27.00 13.88 -4.23
C LYS A 241 -25.59 14.01 -4.84
N ASN A 242 -24.92 12.91 -5.19
CA ASN A 242 -23.55 12.88 -5.71
C ASN A 242 -23.46 12.56 -7.20
N MET A 243 -24.49 12.89 -7.97
CA MET A 243 -24.49 12.65 -9.42
C MET A 243 -24.07 13.91 -10.17
N ILE A 244 -22.88 13.86 -10.79
CA ILE A 244 -22.37 14.93 -11.64
C ILE A 244 -22.97 14.75 -13.05
N ILE A 245 -23.92 15.60 -13.41
CA ILE A 245 -24.55 15.64 -14.73
C ILE A 245 -24.06 16.91 -15.44
N PHE A 246 -23.58 16.81 -16.68
CA PHE A 246 -23.23 17.98 -17.48
C PHE A 246 -23.71 17.90 -18.93
N GLU A 247 -23.98 19.09 -19.47
CA GLU A 247 -24.78 19.35 -20.67
C GLU A 247 -23.99 19.30 -21.99
N LYS A 248 -24.76 19.18 -23.07
CA LYS A 248 -24.38 18.84 -24.44
C LYS A 248 -23.72 20.02 -25.17
N ASP A 249 -22.59 19.79 -25.87
CA ASP A 249 -22.51 20.07 -27.31
C ASP A 249 -21.20 19.66 -28.03
N GLN A 250 -21.41 19.22 -29.29
CA GLN A 250 -20.51 19.10 -30.45
C GLN A 250 -19.24 18.25 -30.31
N ILE A 251 -19.23 17.05 -30.92
CA ILE A 251 -18.16 16.56 -31.84
C ILE A 251 -18.53 15.23 -32.55
N LEU A 252 -19.53 14.43 -32.14
CA LEU A 252 -19.63 13.03 -32.64
C LEU A 252 -20.91 12.51 -33.34
N THR A 253 -21.93 13.29 -33.73
CA THR A 253 -23.04 12.70 -34.52
C THR A 253 -23.60 13.60 -35.61
N LYS A 254 -23.42 13.18 -36.88
CA LYS A 254 -24.25 13.62 -38.03
C LYS A 254 -25.54 12.80 -38.19
N HIS A 255 -25.77 11.77 -37.39
CA HIS A 255 -26.99 10.96 -37.45
C HIS A 255 -28.11 11.60 -36.62
N ARG A 256 -29.17 12.07 -37.28
CA ARG A 256 -30.34 12.76 -36.66
C ARG A 256 -31.13 11.91 -35.64
N ASN A 257 -30.92 10.60 -35.58
CA ASN A 257 -31.72 9.68 -34.76
C ASN A 257 -30.96 8.96 -33.64
N VAL A 258 -29.68 9.26 -33.43
CA VAL A 258 -28.91 8.72 -32.29
C VAL A 258 -28.65 9.86 -31.31
N LYS A 259 -29.48 9.98 -30.27
CA LYS A 259 -29.19 10.84 -29.11
C LYS A 259 -28.17 10.11 -28.23
N THR A 260 -26.90 10.07 -28.65
CA THR A 260 -25.80 9.76 -27.74
C THR A 260 -25.52 11.01 -26.91
N ASN A 261 -25.86 10.95 -25.63
CA ASN A 261 -25.47 11.96 -24.66
C ASN A 261 -23.98 11.74 -24.34
N PHE A 262 -23.11 12.23 -25.20
CA PHE A 262 -21.69 12.20 -24.91
C PHE A 262 -21.39 13.05 -23.68
N ILE A 263 -20.87 12.42 -22.63
CA ILE A 263 -20.17 13.10 -21.55
C ILE A 263 -18.71 13.19 -22.00
N VAL A 264 -18.33 14.25 -22.71
CA VAL A 264 -16.90 14.57 -22.95
C VAL A 264 -16.51 15.72 -22.03
N LEU A 265 -15.56 15.43 -21.13
CA LEU A 265 -15.02 16.39 -20.18
C LEU A 265 -14.11 17.37 -20.93
N TYR A 266 -14.57 18.60 -21.15
CA TYR A 266 -13.68 19.73 -21.40
C TYR A 266 -13.79 20.69 -20.22
N HIS A 267 -12.68 20.89 -19.51
CA HIS A 267 -12.56 22.04 -18.62
C HIS A 267 -12.44 23.29 -19.50
N LYS A 268 -13.12 24.38 -19.12
CA LYS A 268 -13.17 25.68 -19.82
C LYS A 268 -11.80 26.36 -20.06
N ASN A 269 -10.71 25.74 -19.60
CA ASN A 269 -9.36 26.31 -19.51
C ASN A 269 -8.29 25.54 -20.33
N ASN A 270 -8.65 24.82 -21.40
CA ASN A 270 -7.69 24.09 -22.24
C ASN A 270 -6.76 23.11 -21.48
N LYS A 271 -7.22 22.51 -20.38
CA LYS A 271 -6.45 21.44 -19.71
C LYS A 271 -6.31 20.24 -20.64
N SER A 272 -5.09 19.71 -20.76
CA SER A 272 -4.77 18.58 -21.62
C SER A 272 -5.41 17.30 -21.08
N LEU A 273 -5.71 16.33 -21.95
CA LEU A 273 -6.22 15.01 -21.56
C LEU A 273 -5.26 14.25 -20.61
N SER A 274 -3.99 14.65 -20.59
CA SER A 274 -2.99 14.18 -19.63
C SER A 274 -3.32 14.54 -18.18
N ASP A 275 -4.16 15.56 -17.95
CA ASP A 275 -4.32 16.22 -16.65
C ASP A 275 -5.47 15.60 -15.83
N PHE A 276 -6.18 14.62 -16.39
CA PHE A 276 -7.20 13.86 -15.67
C PHE A 276 -6.55 12.74 -14.84
N CYS A 277 -7.02 12.63 -13.59
CA CYS A 277 -6.65 11.58 -12.66
C CYS A 277 -6.76 10.17 -13.23
N LYS A 278 -5.77 9.29 -12.96
CA LYS A 278 -5.82 7.86 -13.31
C LYS A 278 -7.12 7.16 -12.84
N HIS A 279 -7.60 7.43 -11.62
CA HIS A 279 -8.84 6.82 -11.10
C HIS A 279 -10.09 7.24 -11.89
N LYS A 280 -10.18 8.52 -12.30
CA LYS A 280 -11.28 9.00 -13.16
C LYS A 280 -11.25 8.33 -14.54
N LYS A 281 -10.10 7.80 -14.97
CA LYS A 281 -9.92 7.06 -16.21
C LYS A 281 -10.23 5.56 -16.07
N MET A 282 -10.42 5.05 -14.86
CA MET A 282 -10.77 3.63 -14.64
C MET A 282 -12.28 3.43 -14.74
N LEU A 283 -12.72 2.43 -15.51
CA LEU A 283 -14.07 1.88 -15.55
C LEU A 283 -14.51 1.32 -14.19
N SER A 284 -13.61 0.65 -13.47
CA SER A 284 -13.89 0.06 -12.15
C SER A 284 -14.38 1.09 -11.13
N PHE A 285 -14.01 2.36 -11.29
CA PHE A 285 -14.50 3.47 -10.48
C PHE A 285 -16.03 3.63 -10.52
N LEU A 286 -16.69 3.28 -11.65
CA LEU A 286 -18.15 3.33 -11.75
C LEU A 286 -18.86 2.35 -10.82
N LEU A 287 -18.15 1.29 -10.42
CA LEU A 287 -18.69 0.19 -9.64
C LEU A 287 -18.35 0.31 -8.14
N LEU A 288 -17.62 1.36 -7.74
CA LEU A 288 -17.33 1.62 -6.31
C LEU A 288 -18.55 1.73 -5.40
N PRO A 289 -19.73 2.24 -5.83
CA PRO A 289 -20.92 2.27 -4.97
C PRO A 289 -21.27 0.88 -4.41
N ASP A 290 -21.18 -0.16 -5.24
CA ASP A 290 -21.54 -1.55 -4.95
C ASP A 290 -20.31 -2.44 -4.69
N ILE A 291 -19.17 -1.84 -4.33
CA ILE A 291 -17.89 -2.56 -4.13
C ILE A 291 -17.98 -3.64 -3.05
N GLU A 292 -18.89 -3.48 -2.09
CA GLU A 292 -19.14 -4.43 -1.01
C GLU A 292 -19.51 -5.84 -1.52
N ILE A 293 -20.32 -5.93 -2.58
CA ILE A 293 -20.70 -7.20 -3.20
C ILE A 293 -19.44 -7.93 -3.70
N PHE A 294 -18.53 -7.17 -4.31
CA PHE A 294 -17.28 -7.72 -4.81
C PHE A 294 -16.35 -8.15 -3.69
N ILE A 295 -16.12 -7.27 -2.70
CA ILE A 295 -15.26 -7.59 -1.54
C ILE A 295 -15.78 -8.84 -0.83
N THR A 296 -17.08 -8.93 -0.56
CA THR A 296 -17.68 -10.11 0.08
C THR A 296 -17.40 -11.38 -0.71
N ASN A 297 -17.57 -11.35 -2.03
CA ASN A 297 -17.26 -12.50 -2.88
C ASN A 297 -15.78 -12.89 -2.87
N LEU A 298 -14.86 -11.93 -2.72
CA LEU A 298 -13.43 -12.22 -2.63
C LEU A 298 -13.08 -13.09 -1.42
N PHE A 299 -13.88 -13.05 -0.35
CA PHE A 299 -13.67 -13.87 0.85
C PHE A 299 -14.32 -15.26 0.79
N GLU A 300 -15.09 -15.60 -0.25
CA GLU A 300 -15.66 -16.96 -0.41
C GLU A 300 -14.62 -18.11 -0.35
N PRO A 301 -13.40 -17.98 -0.89
CA PRO A 301 -12.38 -19.01 -0.74
C PRO A 301 -11.97 -19.24 0.73
N ILE A 302 -12.02 -18.20 1.57
CA ILE A 302 -11.65 -18.29 2.99
C ILE A 302 -12.66 -19.15 3.76
N ASN A 303 -13.96 -19.04 3.44
CA ASN A 303 -15.02 -19.88 4.01
C ASN A 303 -14.78 -21.39 3.81
N LYS A 304 -13.96 -21.78 2.82
CA LYS A 304 -13.65 -23.18 2.51
C LYS A 304 -12.47 -23.72 3.32
N ILE A 305 -11.71 -22.85 3.99
CA ILE A 305 -10.57 -23.26 4.80
C ILE A 305 -11.11 -23.85 6.11
N LYS A 306 -10.91 -25.16 6.28
CA LYS A 306 -11.22 -25.84 7.54
C LYS A 306 -10.03 -25.77 8.48
N ILE A 307 -10.27 -25.39 9.72
CA ILE A 307 -9.22 -25.33 10.74
C ILE A 307 -8.83 -26.75 11.15
N CYS A 308 -7.57 -27.09 10.94
CA CYS A 308 -7.01 -28.39 11.30
C CYS A 308 -5.74 -28.21 12.14
N PHE A 309 -5.87 -28.43 13.45
CA PHE A 309 -4.77 -28.31 14.42
C PHE A 309 -3.74 -29.45 14.36
N LYS A 310 -3.93 -30.45 13.49
CA LYS A 310 -3.01 -31.59 13.36
C LYS A 310 -2.02 -31.41 12.21
N THR A 311 -2.36 -30.57 11.25
CA THR A 311 -1.54 -30.32 10.07
C THR A 311 -0.71 -29.07 10.28
N HIS A 312 0.60 -29.23 10.19
CA HIS A 312 1.55 -28.17 10.43
C HIS A 312 2.42 -27.93 9.21
N GLU A 313 2.84 -26.69 9.02
CA GLU A 313 3.82 -26.27 8.02
C GLU A 313 4.75 -25.28 8.72
N MET A 314 6.06 -25.56 8.74
CA MET A 314 7.07 -24.74 9.45
C MET A 314 6.70 -24.49 10.93
N HIS A 315 6.28 -25.54 11.66
CA HIS A 315 5.71 -25.43 13.02
C HIS A 315 4.59 -24.39 13.20
N LEU A 316 3.83 -24.08 12.15
CA LEU A 316 2.61 -23.28 12.19
C LEU A 316 1.40 -24.14 11.87
N ILE A 317 0.24 -23.81 12.44
CA ILE A 317 -1.02 -24.45 12.06
C ILE A 317 -1.34 -24.05 10.61
N LYS A 318 -1.32 -25.03 9.69
CA LYS A 318 -1.41 -24.80 8.24
C LYS A 318 -2.60 -23.94 7.82
N SER A 319 -3.75 -24.10 8.47
CA SER A 319 -4.96 -23.33 8.16
C SER A 319 -4.77 -21.81 8.28
N PHE A 320 -3.89 -21.33 9.16
CA PHE A 320 -3.56 -19.90 9.25
C PHE A 320 -2.63 -19.43 8.12
N VAL A 321 -1.70 -20.29 7.68
CA VAL A 321 -0.85 -20.02 6.51
C VAL A 321 -1.72 -19.89 5.25
N ASP A 322 -2.62 -20.85 5.04
CA ASP A 322 -3.57 -20.85 3.92
C ASP A 322 -4.47 -19.60 3.97
N PHE A 323 -4.95 -19.22 5.17
CA PHE A 323 -5.75 -18.02 5.39
C PHE A 323 -5.01 -16.75 4.95
N PHE A 324 -3.80 -16.50 5.46
CA PHE A 324 -3.04 -15.31 5.09
C PHE A 324 -2.59 -15.33 3.62
N GLY A 325 -2.36 -16.50 3.04
CA GLY A 325 -2.15 -16.66 1.61
C GLY A 325 -3.33 -16.13 0.79
N GLN A 326 -4.57 -16.49 1.17
CA GLN A 326 -5.77 -15.95 0.53
C GLN A 326 -5.94 -14.44 0.77
N ILE A 327 -5.68 -13.96 1.98
CA ILE A 327 -5.73 -12.51 2.29
C ILE A 327 -4.76 -11.72 1.40
N GLY A 328 -3.57 -12.25 1.12
CA GLY A 328 -2.62 -11.65 0.18
C GLY A 328 -3.18 -11.52 -1.24
N LEU A 329 -3.87 -12.56 -1.74
CA LEU A 329 -4.52 -12.54 -3.06
C LEU A 329 -5.68 -11.54 -3.13
N ILE A 330 -6.47 -11.44 -2.05
CA ILE A 330 -7.57 -10.48 -1.93
C ILE A 330 -7.02 -9.06 -1.89
N LEU A 331 -6.01 -8.80 -1.05
CA LEU A 331 -5.35 -7.49 -0.94
C LEU A 331 -4.85 -7.02 -2.31
N ALA A 332 -4.21 -7.90 -3.09
CA ALA A 332 -3.73 -7.56 -4.42
C ALA A 332 -4.87 -7.12 -5.38
N GLN A 333 -6.10 -7.60 -5.19
CA GLN A 333 -7.27 -7.16 -5.92
C GLN A 333 -7.82 -5.83 -5.38
N VAL A 334 -7.90 -5.68 -4.06
CA VAL A 334 -8.36 -4.44 -3.40
C VAL A 334 -7.44 -3.25 -3.71
N GLN A 335 -6.13 -3.50 -3.79
CA GLN A 335 -5.12 -2.50 -4.14
C GLN A 335 -5.36 -1.84 -5.49
N HIS A 336 -6.06 -2.51 -6.40
CA HIS A 336 -6.42 -1.97 -7.71
C HIS A 336 -7.27 -0.71 -7.62
N PHE A 337 -8.13 -0.59 -6.61
CA PHE A 337 -9.08 0.52 -6.50
C PHE A 337 -8.47 1.78 -5.91
N GLU A 338 -7.41 1.66 -5.09
CA GLU A 338 -6.80 2.76 -4.33
C GLU A 338 -7.84 3.62 -3.56
N ASP A 339 -8.94 3.00 -3.11
CA ASP A 339 -10.10 3.65 -2.51
C ASP A 339 -10.27 3.27 -1.03
N SER A 340 -10.45 4.27 -0.16
CA SER A 340 -10.51 4.07 1.29
C SER A 340 -11.72 3.25 1.75
N LYS A 341 -12.88 3.34 1.06
CA LYS A 341 -14.07 2.52 1.37
C LYS A 341 -13.79 1.05 1.04
N ALA A 342 -13.15 0.77 -0.08
CA ALA A 342 -12.75 -0.59 -0.45
C ALA A 342 -11.76 -1.20 0.57
N TYR A 343 -10.75 -0.43 1.01
CA TYR A 343 -9.83 -0.89 2.07
C TYR A 343 -10.52 -1.10 3.40
N LYS A 344 -11.45 -0.23 3.79
CA LYS A 344 -12.21 -0.36 5.03
C LYS A 344 -12.99 -1.69 5.04
N LEU A 345 -13.78 -1.95 4.01
CA LEU A 345 -14.57 -3.19 3.89
C LEU A 345 -13.68 -4.45 3.90
N PHE A 346 -12.53 -4.37 3.23
CA PHE A 346 -11.54 -5.45 3.23
C PHE A 346 -10.99 -5.72 4.64
N LEU A 347 -10.58 -4.68 5.37
CA LEU A 347 -10.00 -4.84 6.70
C LEU A 347 -11.04 -5.29 7.74
N GLU A 348 -12.27 -4.79 7.66
CA GLU A 348 -13.39 -5.24 8.50
C GLU A 348 -13.71 -6.72 8.24
N SER A 349 -13.75 -7.15 6.97
CA SER A 349 -13.96 -8.56 6.62
C SER A 349 -12.81 -9.44 7.10
N PHE A 350 -11.56 -9.02 6.89
CA PHE A 350 -10.36 -9.70 7.38
C PHE A 350 -10.40 -9.90 8.89
N ASP A 351 -10.70 -8.83 9.65
CA ASP A 351 -10.71 -8.88 11.11
C ASP A 351 -11.83 -9.80 11.63
N SER A 352 -13.01 -9.76 11.00
CA SER A 352 -14.12 -10.66 11.31
C SER A 352 -13.74 -12.13 11.10
N PHE A 353 -13.18 -12.48 9.93
CA PHE A 353 -12.76 -13.84 9.65
C PHE A 353 -11.62 -14.31 10.56
N LEU A 354 -10.67 -13.43 10.88
CA LEU A 354 -9.61 -13.76 11.81
C LEU A 354 -10.18 -14.06 13.21
N ILE A 355 -11.17 -13.30 13.69
CA ILE A 355 -11.85 -13.58 14.96
C ILE A 355 -12.52 -14.94 14.94
N GLU A 356 -13.26 -15.28 13.88
CA GLU A 356 -13.90 -16.59 13.74
C GLU A 356 -12.86 -17.73 13.79
N PHE A 357 -11.72 -17.53 13.15
CA PHE A 357 -10.62 -18.51 13.17
C PHE A 357 -10.03 -18.65 14.58
N LEU A 358 -9.80 -17.54 15.28
CA LEU A 358 -9.28 -17.53 16.64
C LEU A 358 -10.29 -18.15 17.64
N ASP A 359 -11.59 -17.98 17.42
CA ASP A 359 -12.65 -18.54 18.26
C ASP A 359 -12.71 -20.07 18.19
N CYS A 360 -12.25 -20.66 17.08
CA CYS A 360 -12.17 -22.10 16.91
C CYS A 360 -10.95 -22.74 17.60
N ILE A 361 -10.01 -21.95 18.11
CA ILE A 361 -8.78 -22.46 18.74
C ILE A 361 -9.09 -23.14 20.06
N GLN A 362 -8.73 -24.44 20.14
CA GLN A 362 -8.72 -25.21 21.38
C GLN A 362 -7.30 -25.33 21.91
N ILE A 363 -7.10 -24.94 23.16
CA ILE A 363 -5.78 -24.97 23.80
C ILE A 363 -5.47 -26.40 24.25
N SER A 364 -4.46 -27.01 23.63
CA SER A 364 -3.95 -28.33 24.01
C SER A 364 -3.28 -28.29 25.39
N GLN A 365 -3.20 -29.45 26.06
CA GLN A 365 -2.39 -29.61 27.28
C GLN A 365 -1.00 -30.16 26.98
N LYS A 366 -0.71 -30.52 25.72
CA LYS A 366 0.59 -31.06 25.31
C LYS A 366 1.57 -29.93 25.03
N TYR A 367 2.76 -30.01 25.62
CA TYR A 367 3.81 -29.00 25.47
C TYR A 367 4.13 -28.65 24.01
N LYS A 368 4.34 -29.66 23.15
CA LYS A 368 4.66 -29.43 21.72
C LYS A 368 3.54 -28.70 20.97
N ASP A 369 2.29 -29.07 21.20
CA ASP A 369 1.15 -28.43 20.57
C ASP A 369 1.00 -26.96 21.02
N LEU A 370 1.30 -26.70 22.30
CA LEU A 370 1.30 -25.34 22.85
C LEU A 370 2.39 -24.46 22.23
N LEU A 371 3.59 -25.01 21.99
CA LEU A 371 4.67 -24.29 21.30
C LEU A 371 4.29 -23.92 19.86
N ILE A 372 3.74 -24.88 19.12
CA ILE A 372 3.23 -24.67 17.76
C ILE A 372 2.15 -23.58 17.75
N LEU A 373 1.23 -23.64 18.73
CA LEU A 373 0.19 -22.62 18.86
C LEU A 373 0.79 -21.25 19.15
N LEU A 374 1.74 -21.13 20.09
CA LEU A 374 2.40 -19.86 20.39
C LEU A 374 3.11 -19.28 19.15
N ASN A 375 3.84 -20.11 18.41
CA ASN A 375 4.49 -19.73 17.15
C ASN A 375 3.47 -19.25 16.11
N THR A 376 2.34 -19.94 16.01
CA THR A 376 1.22 -19.54 15.14
C THR A 376 0.63 -18.18 15.54
N LEU A 377 0.47 -17.91 16.85
CA LEU A 377 -0.05 -16.63 17.35
C LEU A 377 0.91 -15.48 17.06
N ASN A 378 2.22 -15.68 17.23
CA ASN A 378 3.24 -14.70 16.85
C ASN A 378 3.20 -14.42 15.34
N PHE A 379 3.12 -15.46 14.52
CA PHE A 379 2.96 -15.33 13.06
C PHE A 379 1.72 -14.51 12.69
N ILE A 380 0.57 -14.78 13.32
CA ILE A 380 -0.66 -14.01 13.11
C ILE A 380 -0.45 -12.54 13.49
N GLU A 381 0.18 -12.25 14.62
CA GLU A 381 0.43 -10.88 15.08
C GLU A 381 1.30 -10.11 14.08
N HIS A 382 2.46 -10.67 13.72
CA HIS A 382 3.39 -10.05 12.78
C HIS A 382 2.73 -9.81 11.42
N THR A 383 2.07 -10.83 10.86
CA THR A 383 1.45 -10.71 9.54
C THR A 383 0.28 -9.72 9.54
N THR A 384 -0.46 -9.62 10.65
CA THR A 384 -1.52 -8.63 10.81
C THR A 384 -0.96 -7.21 10.89
N ASN A 385 0.13 -7.01 11.64
CA ASN A 385 0.78 -5.71 11.73
C ASN A 385 1.35 -5.27 10.37
N ASP A 386 1.99 -6.18 9.62
CA ASP A 386 2.46 -5.93 8.26
C ASP A 386 1.32 -5.53 7.30
N LEU A 387 0.16 -6.19 7.43
CA LEU A 387 -1.03 -5.88 6.62
C LEU A 387 -1.54 -4.46 6.93
N ILE A 388 -1.61 -4.10 8.20
CA ILE A 388 -2.05 -2.77 8.65
C ILE A 388 -1.05 -1.71 8.19
N GLU A 389 0.25 -1.95 8.31
CA GLU A 389 1.28 -1.02 7.83
C GLU A 389 1.15 -0.79 6.32
N LYS A 390 1.00 -1.87 5.53
CA LYS A 390 0.82 -1.78 4.06
C LYS A 390 -0.43 -1.01 3.64
N THR A 391 -1.47 -1.02 4.47
CA THR A 391 -2.76 -0.36 4.20
C THR A 391 -2.90 1.01 4.87
N SER A 392 -2.01 1.35 5.81
CA SER A 392 -2.03 2.59 6.61
C SER A 392 -2.09 3.87 5.79
N LYS A 393 -1.48 3.87 4.59
CA LYS A 393 -1.49 5.01 3.65
C LYS A 393 -2.88 5.36 3.10
N PHE A 394 -3.84 4.44 3.21
CA PHE A 394 -5.22 4.64 2.75
C PHE A 394 -6.22 4.81 3.89
N LEU A 395 -5.97 4.15 5.02
CA LEU A 395 -6.88 4.14 6.17
C LEU A 395 -6.11 3.77 7.44
N THR A 396 -6.44 4.45 8.55
CA THR A 396 -6.07 3.98 9.89
C THR A 396 -7.10 2.96 10.37
N PHE A 397 -6.65 1.76 10.68
CA PHE A 397 -7.50 0.66 11.15
C PHE A 397 -6.93 0.05 12.43
N GLN A 398 -7.80 -0.21 13.39
CA GLN A 398 -7.46 -0.88 14.65
C GLN A 398 -8.19 -2.21 14.71
N PRO A 399 -7.51 -3.34 14.48
CA PRO A 399 -8.14 -4.66 14.47
C PRO A 399 -8.63 -5.04 15.87
N THR A 400 -9.88 -5.49 15.95
CA THR A 400 -10.47 -5.98 17.19
C THR A 400 -9.96 -7.37 17.55
N SER A 401 -9.52 -8.16 16.56
CA SER A 401 -8.87 -9.47 16.74
C SER A 401 -7.65 -9.44 17.65
N LYS A 402 -6.94 -8.31 17.77
CA LYS A 402 -5.76 -8.14 18.66
C LYS A 402 -6.07 -8.49 20.11
N THR A 403 -7.26 -8.13 20.61
CA THR A 403 -7.64 -8.42 22.00
C THR A 403 -7.81 -9.93 22.23
N LYS A 404 -8.41 -10.63 21.26
CA LYS A 404 -8.59 -12.08 21.28
C LYS A 404 -7.25 -12.80 21.18
N LEU A 405 -6.39 -12.35 20.27
CA LEU A 405 -5.04 -12.89 20.05
C LEU A 405 -4.24 -12.86 21.35
N ARG A 406 -4.16 -11.70 22.02
CA ARG A 406 -3.49 -11.54 23.31
C ARG A 406 -4.08 -12.42 24.41
N SER A 407 -5.41 -12.59 24.42
CA SER A 407 -6.04 -13.50 25.39
C SER A 407 -5.64 -14.96 25.16
N LEU A 408 -5.50 -15.40 23.91
CA LEU A 408 -5.10 -16.76 23.56
C LEU A 408 -3.61 -16.98 23.84
N GLU A 409 -2.78 -16.01 23.49
CA GLU A 409 -1.35 -15.99 23.78
C GLU A 409 -1.10 -16.15 25.28
N LYS A 410 -1.74 -15.31 26.11
CA LYS A 410 -1.63 -15.41 27.58
C LYS A 410 -2.00 -16.79 28.11
N LYS A 411 -3.10 -17.37 27.63
CA LYS A 411 -3.53 -18.73 28.06
C LYS A 411 -2.55 -19.80 27.59
N THR A 412 -1.98 -19.64 26.39
CA THR A 412 -1.00 -20.57 25.81
C THR A 412 0.31 -20.51 26.60
N CYS A 413 0.82 -19.31 26.89
CA CYS A 413 2.00 -19.10 27.74
C CYS A 413 1.80 -19.70 29.14
N GLN A 414 0.64 -19.49 29.77
CA GLN A 414 0.31 -20.14 31.05
C GLN A 414 0.30 -21.67 30.98
N GLY A 415 -0.16 -22.24 29.86
CA GLY A 415 -0.10 -23.68 29.61
C GLY A 415 1.34 -24.19 29.50
N ILE A 416 2.19 -23.45 28.78
CA ILE A 416 3.62 -23.73 28.62
C ILE A 416 4.33 -23.66 29.97
N GLU A 417 4.13 -22.58 30.73
CA GLU A 417 4.70 -22.41 32.07
C GLU A 417 4.35 -23.57 33.00
N LYS A 418 3.10 -24.06 32.97
CA LYS A 418 2.68 -25.23 33.75
C LYS A 418 3.46 -26.49 33.34
N CYS A 419 3.63 -26.74 32.04
CA CYS A 419 4.39 -27.87 31.53
C CYS A 419 5.87 -27.77 31.94
N LEU A 420 6.50 -26.62 31.69
CA LEU A 420 7.90 -26.35 32.04
C LEU A 420 8.13 -26.44 33.55
N LYS A 421 7.19 -25.99 34.38
CA LYS A 421 7.30 -26.09 35.84
C LYS A 421 7.34 -27.54 36.33
N LEU A 422 6.55 -28.43 35.70
CA LEU A 422 6.57 -29.86 36.01
C LEU A 422 7.90 -30.49 35.58
N GLN A 423 8.39 -30.18 34.38
CA GLN A 423 9.68 -30.65 33.89
C GLN A 423 10.83 -30.14 34.77
N PHE A 424 10.84 -28.84 35.08
CA PHE A 424 11.84 -28.22 35.94
C PHE A 424 11.95 -28.90 37.30
N LYS A 425 10.82 -29.17 37.97
CA LYS A 425 10.80 -29.94 39.23
C LYS A 425 11.36 -31.35 39.10
N HIS A 426 11.24 -31.97 37.93
CA HIS A 426 11.72 -33.32 37.68
C HIS A 426 13.24 -33.37 37.41
N TYR A 427 13.74 -32.43 36.60
CA TYR A 427 15.14 -32.42 36.14
C TYR A 427 16.09 -31.64 37.05
N VAL A 428 15.64 -30.52 37.61
CA VAL A 428 16.47 -29.68 38.48
C VAL A 428 16.08 -29.95 39.92
N LYS A 429 16.85 -30.79 40.61
CA LYS A 429 16.58 -31.20 42.00
C LYS A 429 17.43 -30.43 42.99
N GLU A 430 18.67 -30.13 42.63
CA GLU A 430 19.60 -29.46 43.52
C GLU A 430 19.30 -27.96 43.63
N LYS A 431 19.58 -27.38 44.80
CA LYS A 431 19.40 -25.94 45.04
C LYS A 431 20.68 -25.15 44.76
N THR A 432 21.85 -25.76 44.93
CA THR A 432 23.15 -25.06 44.93
C THR A 432 24.16 -25.56 43.89
N ASN A 433 23.96 -26.73 43.25
CA ASN A 433 24.75 -27.19 42.10
C ASN A 433 23.81 -27.59 40.95
N PHE A 434 23.12 -26.60 40.40
CA PHE A 434 22.04 -26.80 39.44
C PHE A 434 22.44 -26.56 37.98
N SER A 435 23.62 -26.00 37.71
CA SER A 435 24.05 -25.53 36.39
C SER A 435 23.96 -26.63 35.34
N SER A 436 24.56 -27.80 35.60
CA SER A 436 24.53 -28.95 34.70
C SER A 436 23.10 -29.45 34.45
N GLN A 437 22.26 -29.53 35.48
CA GLN A 437 20.85 -29.95 35.39
C GLN A 437 20.04 -28.95 34.57
N MET A 438 20.30 -27.66 34.76
CA MET A 438 19.65 -26.55 34.06
C MET A 438 20.07 -26.49 32.59
N CYS A 439 21.37 -26.58 32.29
CA CYS A 439 21.90 -26.63 30.93
C CYS A 439 21.33 -27.84 30.17
N ASN A 440 21.25 -29.00 30.80
CA ASN A 440 20.63 -30.19 30.22
C ASN A 440 19.14 -29.99 29.92
N LEU A 441 18.40 -29.37 30.84
CA LEU A 441 16.98 -29.05 30.65
C LEU A 441 16.77 -28.05 29.51
N LEU A 442 17.55 -26.96 29.48
CA LEU A 442 17.52 -25.96 28.42
C LEU A 442 17.84 -26.59 27.06
N ASN A 443 18.87 -27.42 26.99
CA ASN A 443 19.21 -28.11 25.75
C ASN A 443 18.07 -29.03 25.29
N LYS A 444 17.45 -29.75 26.22
CA LYS A 444 16.40 -30.72 25.92
C LYS A 444 15.07 -30.09 25.51
N GLU A 445 14.62 -29.06 26.22
CA GLU A 445 13.24 -28.54 26.08
C GLU A 445 13.17 -27.22 25.29
N VAL A 446 14.30 -26.52 25.11
CA VAL A 446 14.37 -25.22 24.43
C VAL A 446 15.26 -25.29 23.20
N PHE A 447 16.55 -25.62 23.35
CA PHE A 447 17.51 -25.54 22.24
C PHE A 447 17.50 -26.76 21.30
N SER A 448 16.76 -27.81 21.63
CA SER A 448 16.48 -28.93 20.72
C SER A 448 15.42 -28.59 19.66
N LEU A 449 14.73 -27.46 19.81
CA LEU A 449 13.72 -27.01 18.85
C LEU A 449 14.39 -26.45 17.60
N ASP A 450 13.75 -26.63 16.44
CA ASP A 450 14.26 -26.14 15.16
C ASP A 450 14.20 -24.61 15.11
N ARG A 451 15.38 -23.98 15.01
CA ARG A 451 15.54 -22.53 14.94
C ARG A 451 15.11 -21.92 13.61
N ILE A 452 14.98 -22.73 12.56
CA ILE A 452 14.50 -22.26 11.26
C ILE A 452 13.00 -21.99 11.33
N GLU A 453 12.28 -22.74 12.16
CA GLU A 453 10.81 -22.76 12.16
C GLU A 453 10.17 -22.00 13.33
N ILE A 454 10.92 -21.68 14.40
CA ILE A 454 10.40 -21.00 15.59
C ILE A 454 11.03 -19.62 15.76
N ASP A 455 10.21 -18.63 16.09
CA ASP A 455 10.67 -17.27 16.34
C ASP A 455 11.60 -17.14 17.57
N GLU A 456 12.63 -16.28 17.47
CA GLU A 456 13.63 -16.06 18.53
C GLU A 456 12.99 -15.61 19.86
N SER A 457 11.88 -14.84 19.81
CA SER A 457 11.16 -14.39 21.01
C SER A 457 10.62 -15.56 21.84
N ILE A 458 10.27 -16.69 21.22
CA ILE A 458 9.79 -17.88 21.91
C ILE A 458 10.94 -18.54 22.67
N PHE A 459 12.12 -18.65 22.05
CA PHE A 459 13.30 -19.18 22.74
C PHE A 459 13.67 -18.33 23.97
N ILE A 460 13.59 -17.01 23.85
CA ILE A 460 13.81 -16.08 24.96
C ILE A 460 12.77 -16.32 26.06
N PHE A 461 11.48 -16.34 25.72
CA PHE A 461 10.39 -16.61 26.67
C PHE A 461 10.58 -17.94 27.43
N LEU A 462 10.90 -19.03 26.73
CA LEU A 462 11.11 -20.35 27.36
C LEU A 462 12.32 -20.34 28.29
N THR A 463 13.41 -19.71 27.87
CA THR A 463 14.66 -19.60 28.65
C THR A 463 14.41 -18.77 29.91
N GLU A 464 13.78 -17.60 29.78
CA GLU A 464 13.42 -16.74 30.91
C GLU A 464 12.45 -17.41 31.87
N THR A 465 11.48 -18.19 31.35
CA THR A 465 10.54 -18.94 32.17
C THR A 465 11.28 -19.94 33.06
N LEU A 466 12.19 -20.75 32.50
CA LEU A 466 12.97 -21.70 33.28
C LEU A 466 13.90 -21.00 34.29
N LEU A 467 14.56 -19.93 33.87
CA LEU A 467 15.41 -19.12 34.76
C LEU A 467 14.60 -18.51 35.89
N SER A 468 13.36 -18.08 35.65
CA SER A 468 12.48 -17.54 36.69
C SER A 468 12.13 -18.59 37.75
N PHE A 469 11.96 -19.85 37.35
CA PHE A 469 11.75 -20.94 38.30
C PHE A 469 12.98 -21.19 39.15
N GLN A 470 14.17 -21.16 38.54
CA GLN A 470 15.43 -21.29 39.29
C GLN A 470 15.68 -20.09 40.20
N PHE A 471 15.41 -18.87 39.72
CA PHE A 471 15.57 -17.67 40.50
C PHE A 471 14.65 -17.65 41.72
N ASN A 472 13.39 -18.07 41.54
CA ASN A 472 12.48 -18.25 42.67
C ASN A 472 13.01 -19.26 43.69
N ARG A 473 13.68 -20.34 43.27
CA ARG A 473 14.34 -21.26 44.22
C ARG A 473 15.49 -20.58 44.97
N ILE A 474 16.29 -19.79 44.28
CA ILE A 474 17.42 -19.04 44.84
C ILE A 474 16.92 -18.03 45.87
N ILE A 475 15.89 -17.24 45.57
CA ILE A 475 15.35 -16.22 46.49
C ILE A 475 14.84 -16.84 47.81
N ASN A 476 14.38 -18.09 47.78
CA ASN A 476 13.90 -18.81 48.97
C ASN A 476 15.02 -19.51 49.77
N LEU A 477 16.29 -19.23 49.47
CA LEU A 477 17.43 -19.71 50.24
C LEU A 477 17.80 -18.67 51.30
N SER A 478 18.16 -19.19 52.48
CA SER A 478 18.99 -18.45 53.43
C SER A 478 20.37 -18.27 52.80
N MET A 479 20.91 -17.04 52.82
CA MET A 479 22.11 -16.64 52.10
C MET A 479 23.24 -16.24 53.05
N ASN A 480 24.44 -16.71 52.73
CA ASN A 480 25.71 -16.22 53.25
C ASN A 480 26.69 -15.96 52.09
N PRO A 481 27.83 -15.28 52.33
CA PRO A 481 28.78 -14.96 51.25
C PRO A 481 29.28 -16.18 50.47
N LYS A 482 29.58 -17.29 51.18
CA LYS A 482 30.08 -18.52 50.55
C LYS A 482 29.02 -19.17 49.65
N GLN A 483 27.77 -19.20 50.08
CA GLN A 483 26.66 -19.72 49.28
C GLN A 483 26.37 -18.83 48.08
N ALA A 484 26.42 -17.50 48.25
CA ALA A 484 26.25 -16.55 47.16
C ALA A 484 27.33 -16.72 46.09
N GLU A 485 28.60 -16.89 46.48
CA GLU A 485 29.70 -17.19 45.55
C GLU A 485 29.46 -18.47 44.74
N ILE A 486 29.07 -19.56 45.41
CA ILE A 486 28.74 -20.83 44.74
C ILE A 486 27.61 -20.62 43.72
N LEU A 487 26.51 -19.98 44.13
CA LEU A 487 25.37 -19.74 43.25
C LEU A 487 25.72 -18.82 42.08
N ILE A 488 26.62 -17.86 42.25
CA ILE A 488 27.09 -17.00 41.16
C ILE A 488 27.84 -17.84 40.12
N MET A 489 28.71 -18.74 40.56
CA MET A 489 29.43 -19.64 39.63
C MET A 489 28.45 -20.47 38.81
N GLU A 490 27.42 -21.03 39.45
CA GLU A 490 26.36 -21.79 38.78
C GLU A 490 25.59 -20.95 37.76
N VAL A 491 25.19 -19.72 38.13
CA VAL A 491 24.46 -18.81 37.23
C VAL A 491 25.35 -18.37 36.06
N VAL A 492 26.63 -18.10 36.30
CA VAL A 492 27.59 -17.72 35.25
C VAL A 492 27.87 -18.87 34.28
N GLU A 493 27.89 -20.11 34.76
CA GLU A 493 28.00 -21.28 33.89
C GLU A 493 26.77 -21.40 32.98
N VAL A 494 25.57 -21.28 33.55
CA VAL A 494 24.32 -21.25 32.77
C VAL A 494 24.30 -20.08 31.78
N LYS A 495 24.80 -18.90 32.18
CA LYS A 495 24.94 -17.73 31.31
C LYS A 495 25.81 -18.03 30.10
N SER A 496 26.97 -18.62 30.34
CA SER A 496 27.95 -18.96 29.30
C SER A 496 27.37 -20.00 28.34
N PHE A 497 26.62 -20.98 28.86
CA PHE A 497 25.90 -21.95 28.04
C PHE A 497 24.83 -21.29 27.14
N ILE A 498 24.00 -20.41 27.71
CA ILE A 498 22.96 -19.68 26.97
C ILE A 498 23.58 -18.77 25.89
N ALA A 499 24.72 -18.13 26.18
CA ALA A 499 25.40 -17.22 25.25
C ALA A 499 25.85 -17.89 23.94
N ASN A 500 26.06 -19.21 23.94
CA ASN A 500 26.34 -19.98 22.73
C ASN A 500 25.13 -20.04 21.78
N SER A 501 23.94 -19.74 22.29
CA SER A 501 22.66 -19.95 21.63
C SER A 501 21.84 -18.68 21.45
N LEU A 502 21.85 -17.77 22.41
CA LEU A 502 21.07 -16.54 22.44
C LEU A 502 21.98 -15.36 22.76
N LYS A 503 21.78 -14.22 22.09
CA LYS A 503 22.64 -13.04 22.26
C LYS A 503 22.52 -12.39 23.63
N LYS A 504 21.31 -12.34 24.21
CA LYS A 504 21.05 -11.68 25.50
C LYS A 504 19.85 -12.30 26.20
N VAL A 505 20.00 -12.56 27.49
CA VAL A 505 18.90 -12.97 28.39
C VAL A 505 18.96 -12.11 29.66
N PRO A 506 18.18 -11.02 29.73
CA PRO A 506 18.24 -10.05 30.83
C PRO A 506 18.12 -10.65 32.23
N LEU A 507 17.29 -11.68 32.40
CA LEU A 507 17.05 -12.29 33.72
C LEU A 507 18.31 -12.89 34.34
N VAL A 508 19.26 -13.37 33.54
CA VAL A 508 20.52 -13.95 34.06
C VAL A 508 21.37 -12.89 34.73
N ASP A 509 21.47 -11.69 34.14
CA ASP A 509 22.21 -10.58 34.72
C ASP A 509 21.57 -10.11 36.03
N LEU A 510 20.23 -10.10 36.09
CA LEU A 510 19.49 -9.80 37.29
C LEU A 510 19.79 -10.80 38.43
N MET A 511 19.83 -12.10 38.12
CA MET A 511 20.18 -13.14 39.10
C MET A 511 21.60 -12.94 39.66
N VAL A 512 22.57 -12.61 38.80
CA VAL A 512 23.95 -12.33 39.23
C VAL A 512 24.00 -11.11 40.14
N ASN A 513 23.32 -10.02 39.78
CA ASN A 513 23.29 -8.80 40.60
C ASN A 513 22.62 -9.04 41.95
N TYR A 514 21.52 -9.80 41.99
CA TYR A 514 20.87 -10.22 43.23
C TYR A 514 21.86 -10.96 44.16
N LEU A 515 22.58 -11.95 43.63
CA LEU A 515 23.52 -12.74 44.42
C LEU A 515 24.75 -11.94 44.87
N LYS A 516 25.23 -10.98 44.06
CA LYS A 516 26.38 -10.13 44.42
C LYS A 516 26.15 -9.30 45.69
N ILE A 517 24.90 -8.94 45.98
CA ILE A 517 24.53 -8.23 47.22
C ILE A 517 24.97 -9.04 48.45
N PHE A 518 24.84 -10.37 48.41
CA PHE A 518 25.14 -11.25 49.53
C PHE A 518 26.62 -11.62 49.67
N ILE A 519 27.48 -11.24 48.72
CA ILE A 519 28.94 -11.38 48.88
C ILE A 519 29.47 -10.38 49.91
N CYS A 520 28.85 -9.19 49.98
CA CYS A 520 29.23 -8.15 50.92
C CYS A 520 29.01 -8.62 52.36
N THR A 521 30.00 -8.42 53.22
CA THR A 521 29.90 -8.84 54.63
C THR A 521 28.93 -7.93 55.38
N ILE A 522 28.10 -8.53 56.24
CA ILE A 522 27.20 -7.78 57.14
C ILE A 522 27.94 -7.19 58.35
N GLU A 523 29.24 -7.41 58.44
CA GLU A 523 30.11 -6.87 59.49
C GLU A 523 30.16 -5.34 59.46
N ASP A 524 30.06 -4.76 58.27
CA ASP A 524 29.97 -3.32 58.05
C ASP A 524 28.61 -2.95 57.41
N PRO A 525 27.59 -2.59 58.23
CA PRO A 525 26.27 -2.22 57.74
C PRO A 525 26.27 -1.05 56.75
N ALA A 526 27.22 -0.11 56.85
CA ALA A 526 27.27 1.04 55.96
C ALA A 526 27.69 0.64 54.55
N ASN A 527 28.77 -0.16 54.45
CA ASN A 527 29.26 -0.68 53.19
C ASN A 527 28.29 -1.68 52.54
N PHE A 528 27.65 -2.54 53.35
CA PHE A 528 26.62 -3.45 52.84
C PHE A 528 25.45 -2.70 52.19
N VAL A 529 24.93 -1.67 52.86
CA VAL A 529 23.84 -0.83 52.35
C VAL A 529 24.25 -0.06 51.09
N GLU A 530 25.48 0.46 51.04
CA GLU A 530 26.00 1.15 49.86
C GLU A 530 26.08 0.21 48.65
N CYS A 531 26.63 -0.98 48.86
CA CYS A 531 26.72 -2.04 47.84
C CYS A 531 25.34 -2.51 47.37
N PHE A 532 24.37 -2.66 48.29
CA PHE A 532 22.97 -2.91 47.94
C PHE A 532 22.41 -1.81 47.03
N ASN A 533 22.52 -0.53 47.41
CA ASN A 533 21.99 0.57 46.62
C ASN A 533 22.61 0.63 45.21
N HIS A 534 23.91 0.34 45.09
CA HIS A 534 24.60 0.33 43.81
C HIS A 534 24.18 -0.84 42.90
N LEU A 535 24.01 -2.04 43.46
CA LEU A 535 23.72 -3.27 42.70
C LEU A 535 22.23 -3.47 42.42
N ASN A 536 21.36 -2.97 43.29
CA ASN A 536 19.93 -3.23 43.27
C ASN A 536 19.17 -2.46 42.19
N GLN A 537 19.60 -1.23 41.87
CA GLN A 537 18.93 -0.34 40.90
C GLN A 537 17.40 -0.27 41.09
N ASP A 538 16.94 -0.21 42.35
CA ASP A 538 15.53 -0.18 42.76
C ASP A 538 14.67 -1.39 42.35
N ILE A 539 15.28 -2.56 42.10
CA ILE A 539 14.55 -3.76 41.67
C ILE A 539 14.02 -4.58 42.86
N PHE A 540 14.86 -4.81 43.88
CA PHE A 540 14.51 -5.59 45.08
C PHE A 540 14.26 -4.66 46.27
N SER A 541 13.29 -5.03 47.12
CA SER A 541 13.12 -4.33 48.40
C SER A 541 14.24 -4.72 49.36
N PHE A 542 14.78 -3.75 50.10
CA PHE A 542 15.81 -4.00 51.10
C PHE A 542 15.36 -5.01 52.18
N GLN A 543 14.07 -4.97 52.57
CA GLN A 543 13.51 -5.93 53.53
C GLN A 543 13.67 -7.38 53.06
N ASN A 544 13.30 -7.69 51.81
CA ASN A 544 13.48 -9.03 51.24
C ASN A 544 14.94 -9.48 51.20
N ILE A 545 15.90 -8.56 51.07
CA ILE A 545 17.33 -8.90 51.14
C ILE A 545 17.73 -9.25 52.57
N VAL A 546 17.31 -8.45 53.54
CA VAL A 546 17.60 -8.68 54.97
C VAL A 546 16.97 -9.98 55.46
N ASP A 547 15.73 -10.28 55.04
CA ASP A 547 15.02 -11.50 55.41
C ASP A 547 15.65 -12.77 54.79
N ALA A 548 16.42 -12.62 53.71
CA ALA A 548 17.13 -13.71 53.06
C ALA A 548 18.51 -14.00 53.67
N LEU A 549 19.01 -13.17 54.61
CA LEU A 549 20.30 -13.41 55.26
C LEU A 549 20.24 -14.59 56.25
N GLU A 550 21.28 -15.42 56.25
CA GLU A 550 21.41 -16.52 57.22
C GLU A 550 21.64 -16.03 58.65
N ASP A 551 22.48 -15.00 58.82
CA ASP A 551 22.73 -14.38 60.11
C ASP A 551 21.80 -13.19 60.32
N THR A 552 20.80 -13.37 61.20
CA THR A 552 19.82 -12.35 61.53
C THR A 552 20.26 -11.39 62.63
N SER A 553 21.44 -11.58 63.24
CA SER A 553 21.89 -10.85 64.43
C SER A 553 22.10 -9.34 64.21
N LYS A 554 22.27 -8.92 62.95
CA LYS A 554 22.53 -7.52 62.56
C LYS A 554 21.42 -6.87 61.75
N ASN A 555 20.27 -7.53 61.59
CA ASN A 555 19.16 -7.06 60.76
C ASN A 555 18.67 -5.66 61.17
N ASP A 556 18.52 -5.40 62.47
CA ASP A 556 18.10 -4.08 62.98
C ASP A 556 19.11 -2.98 62.63
N LYS A 557 20.42 -3.29 62.69
CA LYS A 557 21.49 -2.35 62.35
C LYS A 557 21.51 -2.03 60.85
N LEU A 558 21.30 -3.05 60.01
CA LEU A 558 21.19 -2.89 58.56
C LEU A 558 19.99 -2.02 58.18
N LEU A 559 18.82 -2.28 58.77
CA LEU A 559 17.61 -1.49 58.55
C LEU A 559 17.75 -0.04 59.01
N ALA A 560 18.40 0.20 60.16
CA ALA A 560 18.68 1.53 60.66
C ALA A 560 19.62 2.32 59.73
N GLU A 561 20.69 1.68 59.25
CA GLU A 561 21.64 2.33 58.34
C GLU A 561 21.02 2.59 56.96
N TYR A 562 20.20 1.67 56.43
CA TYR A 562 19.44 1.89 55.20
C TYR A 562 18.54 3.13 55.28
N LYS A 563 17.73 3.24 56.34
CA LYS A 563 16.89 4.43 56.57
C LYS A 563 17.72 5.70 56.70
N LYS A 564 18.87 5.63 57.37
CA LYS A 564 19.79 6.77 57.52
C LYS A 564 20.36 7.23 56.17
N GLN A 565 20.74 6.31 55.29
CA GLN A 565 21.25 6.65 53.95
C GLN A 565 20.15 7.16 53.02
N GLN A 566 18.94 6.59 53.05
CA GLN A 566 17.80 7.16 52.31
C GLN A 566 17.45 8.58 52.76
N ASN A 567 17.45 8.84 54.06
CA ASN A 567 17.21 10.19 54.60
C ASN A 567 18.32 11.19 54.25
N LYS A 568 19.53 10.73 53.93
CA LYS A 568 20.61 11.59 53.41
C LYS A 568 20.38 11.94 51.94
N LEU A 569 19.95 10.99 51.12
CA LEU A 569 19.61 11.23 49.71
C LEU A 569 18.45 12.23 49.56
N VAL A 570 17.37 12.06 50.33
CA VAL A 570 16.21 12.98 50.32
C VAL A 570 16.55 14.41 50.78
N LYS A 571 17.59 14.58 51.62
CA LYS A 571 18.03 15.91 52.08
C LYS A 571 18.83 16.70 51.03
N TYR A 572 19.36 16.05 50.00
CA TYR A 572 20.06 16.71 48.90
C TYR A 572 19.15 17.00 47.69
N GLU A 573 17.92 16.48 47.67
CA GLU A 573 16.89 16.73 46.63
C GLU A 573 15.78 17.70 47.11
N GLY A 574 16.08 18.57 48.09
CA GLY A 574 15.22 19.71 48.48
C GLY A 574 15.34 20.90 47.51
N PRO A 575 14.33 21.78 47.44
CA PRO A 575 13.74 22.31 46.21
C PRO A 575 14.69 23.11 45.33
N VAL A 576 14.72 22.78 44.03
CA VAL A 576 15.10 23.70 42.95
C VAL A 576 13.88 24.52 42.55
#